data_AF-A0A959V5F7-F1
#
_entry.id   AF-A0A959V5F7-F1
#
_cell.length_a   1.000
_cell.length_b   1.000
_cell.length_c   1.000
_cell.angle_alpha   90.00
_cell.angle_beta   90.00
_cell.angle_gamma   90.00
#
_symmetry.space_group_name_H-M   'P 1'
#
loop_
_entity.id
_entity.type
_entity.pdbx_description
1 polymer ?
#
loop_
_entity_poly.entity_id
_entity_poly.type
_entity_poly.pdbx_seq_one_letter_code
_entity_poly.pdbx_strand_id
1 'polypeptide(L)'
;MSAIMTHPLRLHLQSLLLGLLLPALAHGQTFHWVGGSGDWGDASHWSATPDGPGGAGVPRQGDPVLLAPLERTTITIGRTAWCGGLRISGDAAPVVITGATNAELRVHGGLELSGEVRWDLPGALRFGGTAEGMPIDAGNVVIGSDVVFDGSGSWSLSCDLELAGDRDLLLEKGTLVTNGARMTARSIRKIGRGPQRAVIGSSVLQLREALLPELMSVLDMGNALQLVNGTPVPMATTMADGPERGITVCGTGPGQTQFVVDAQLVSDYNGFGVSCKGVCDGVVTATVTGGVGPFTYQWVGGPTTATWNNVCAGNQIVIVTDQGQSVSCAATVNVSDPALLSVIFFGVVPPACADVCDGSAQGIAVGGSGSYNYLWNGGQETGPAAFQLCAGPNTLEVTDANNCLFDTTFFLNVTPIEPNLSFTDATCFGGCDGTADVAPVGGTGVYSFLWAPAPPSGQGTPSVSGLCAGPWTVTVTDGNGCDTTVAFTINEPAPIEPNPSQVDASCGDVCDGSATVGPTGSPGPFSYFWDPPPPAGQGTEQATQLCAGTWNVTITDDGTGCDTTVQFIIDAPPVIDPVP
;
A
#
# COMPACT_ATOMS: atom_id res chain seq x y z
N MET A 1 -63.21 -2.16 14.13
CA MET A 1 -62.59 -2.75 12.93
C MET A 1 -61.13 -2.30 12.96
N SER A 2 -60.10 -3.13 13.09
CA SER A 2 -59.94 -4.58 13.15
C SER A 2 -58.74 -4.86 14.05
N ALA A 3 -58.79 -5.96 14.81
CA ALA A 3 -57.80 -6.37 15.80
C ALA A 3 -56.76 -7.32 15.21
N ILE A 4 -55.51 -7.31 15.68
CA ILE A 4 -54.67 -8.52 15.76
C ILE A 4 -53.89 -8.52 17.08
N MET A 5 -54.11 -9.59 17.82
CA MET A 5 -53.63 -9.95 19.16
C MET A 5 -52.21 -10.51 19.15
N THR A 6 -51.58 -10.38 20.32
CA THR A 6 -50.28 -10.92 20.73
C THR A 6 -50.37 -12.36 21.29
N HIS A 7 -49.22 -13.05 21.27
CA HIS A 7 -48.73 -14.10 22.21
C HIS A 7 -49.05 -15.60 21.94
N PRO A 8 -48.32 -16.57 22.54
CA PRO A 8 -47.15 -17.25 21.96
C PRO A 8 -47.33 -18.80 21.98
N LEU A 9 -46.39 -19.63 21.50
CA LEU A 9 -46.46 -21.08 21.81
C LEU A 9 -45.10 -21.79 21.96
N ARG A 10 -45.07 -22.56 23.05
CA ARG A 10 -44.03 -23.40 23.62
C ARG A 10 -43.70 -24.61 22.74
N LEU A 11 -42.42 -24.96 22.69
CA LEU A 11 -41.90 -26.24 22.22
C LEU A 11 -41.85 -27.25 23.39
N HIS A 12 -42.46 -28.43 23.25
CA HIS A 12 -41.98 -29.68 23.89
C HIS A 12 -42.61 -30.95 23.28
N LEU A 13 -41.70 -31.78 22.73
CA LEU A 13 -41.58 -33.25 22.78
C LEU A 13 -42.67 -34.23 22.28
N GLN A 14 -42.17 -35.20 21.48
CA GLN A 14 -42.56 -36.62 21.33
C GLN A 14 -43.86 -36.91 20.52
N SER A 15 -43.97 -37.89 19.61
CA SER A 15 -43.20 -39.12 19.32
C SER A 15 -43.76 -39.85 18.06
N LEU A 16 -42.88 -40.57 17.33
CA LEU A 16 -43.09 -41.85 16.57
C LEU A 16 -44.13 -41.92 15.41
N LEU A 17 -44.03 -42.71 14.32
CA LEU A 17 -43.08 -43.65 13.71
C LEU A 17 -43.78 -44.22 12.45
N LEU A 18 -43.06 -44.41 11.33
CA LEU A 18 -43.24 -45.33 10.15
C LEU A 18 -42.84 -44.57 8.87
N GLY A 19 -41.88 -44.97 8.04
CA GLY A 19 -41.20 -46.24 7.87
C GLY A 19 -40.97 -46.42 6.36
N LEU A 20 -39.77 -46.08 5.87
CA LEU A 20 -39.29 -46.53 4.57
C LEU A 20 -37.89 -47.13 4.77
N LEU A 21 -37.81 -48.44 4.66
CA LEU A 21 -36.56 -49.19 4.60
C LEU A 21 -35.76 -48.74 3.38
N LEU A 22 -34.67 -48.01 3.62
CA LEU A 22 -33.49 -48.03 2.76
C LEU A 22 -32.47 -48.98 3.40
N PRO A 23 -31.75 -49.80 2.62
CA PRO A 23 -30.73 -50.68 3.17
C PRO A 23 -29.64 -49.80 3.81
N ALA A 24 -29.37 -50.06 5.09
CA ALA A 24 -28.30 -49.42 5.83
C ALA A 24 -26.95 -49.74 5.18
N LEU A 25 -26.40 -48.78 4.43
CA LEU A 25 -24.96 -48.68 4.21
C LEU A 25 -24.36 -48.22 5.54
N ALA A 26 -23.76 -49.16 6.26
CA ALA A 26 -23.10 -48.96 7.55
C ALA A 26 -22.06 -47.83 7.44
N HIS A 27 -22.38 -46.64 7.95
CA HIS A 27 -21.37 -45.63 8.26
C HIS A 27 -20.66 -46.07 9.55
N GLY A 28 -19.33 -46.22 9.48
CA GLY A 28 -18.51 -46.54 10.65
C GLY A 28 -18.68 -45.49 11.74
N GLN A 29 -18.76 -45.92 12.99
CA GLN A 29 -18.78 -45.05 14.17
C GLN A 29 -17.48 -44.26 14.23
N THR A 30 -17.55 -42.93 14.40
CA THR A 30 -16.36 -42.09 14.62
C THR A 30 -15.86 -42.22 16.05
N PHE A 31 -14.55 -42.42 16.20
CA PHE A 31 -13.89 -42.55 17.48
C PHE A 31 -13.17 -41.26 17.87
N HIS A 32 -13.39 -40.83 19.10
CA HIS A 32 -12.82 -39.62 19.68
C HIS A 32 -11.87 -39.99 20.82
N TRP A 33 -10.73 -39.32 20.89
CA TRP A 33 -9.78 -39.51 21.98
C TRP A 33 -10.18 -38.73 23.24
N VAL A 34 -10.14 -39.39 24.39
CA VAL A 34 -10.55 -38.84 25.69
C VAL A 34 -9.58 -39.26 26.80
N GLY A 35 -9.62 -38.57 27.94
CA GLY A 35 -8.88 -38.98 29.14
C GLY A 35 -7.39 -38.63 29.17
N GLY A 36 -6.95 -37.64 28.38
CA GLY A 36 -5.57 -37.16 28.40
C GLY A 36 -4.58 -38.10 27.72
N SER A 37 -3.33 -38.12 28.19
CA SER A 37 -2.25 -38.95 27.60
C SER A 37 -2.44 -40.44 27.87
N GLY A 38 -2.15 -41.30 26.88
CA GLY A 38 -2.46 -42.73 26.97
C GLY A 38 -1.96 -43.58 25.82
N ASP A 39 -2.26 -44.88 25.85
CA ASP A 39 -1.93 -45.85 24.79
C ASP A 39 -3.10 -46.04 23.82
N TRP A 40 -2.84 -46.01 22.51
CA TRP A 40 -3.87 -46.21 21.48
C TRP A 40 -4.65 -47.51 21.66
N GLY A 41 -4.00 -48.55 22.16
CA GLY A 41 -4.59 -49.85 22.41
C GLY A 41 -5.48 -49.94 23.64
N ASP A 42 -5.57 -48.89 24.47
CA ASP A 42 -6.44 -48.85 25.64
C ASP A 42 -7.82 -48.29 25.28
N ALA A 43 -8.85 -49.13 25.40
CA ALA A 43 -10.24 -48.77 25.12
C ALA A 43 -10.75 -47.63 26.00
N SER A 44 -10.15 -47.40 27.18
CA SER A 44 -10.54 -46.32 28.09
C SER A 44 -10.27 -44.92 27.54
N HIS A 45 -9.38 -44.78 26.55
CA HIS A 45 -9.10 -43.51 25.87
C HIS A 45 -9.99 -43.24 24.65
N TRP A 46 -10.95 -44.12 24.36
CA TRP A 46 -11.79 -44.03 23.18
C TRP A 46 -13.26 -43.83 23.51
N SER A 47 -13.87 -42.82 22.90
CA SER A 47 -15.28 -42.48 23.02
C SER A 47 -15.99 -42.49 21.65
N ALA A 48 -17.28 -42.81 21.67
CA ALA A 48 -18.20 -42.75 20.54
C ALA A 48 -18.65 -41.33 20.17
N THR A 49 -18.45 -40.39 21.09
CA THR A 49 -18.84 -38.98 20.97
C THR A 49 -17.71 -38.08 21.44
N PRO A 50 -17.61 -36.84 20.95
CA PRO A 50 -16.68 -35.85 21.50
C PRO A 50 -16.89 -35.71 23.01
N ASP A 51 -15.80 -35.72 23.79
CA ASP A 51 -15.79 -35.59 25.26
C ASP A 51 -16.65 -36.59 26.05
N GLY A 52 -17.06 -37.70 25.40
CA GLY A 52 -17.85 -38.76 26.03
C GLY A 52 -17.04 -39.67 26.96
N PRO A 53 -17.71 -40.57 27.71
CA PRO A 53 -17.00 -41.53 28.54
C PRO A 53 -16.16 -42.48 27.69
N GLY A 54 -14.96 -42.78 28.18
CA GLY A 54 -14.08 -43.79 27.61
C GLY A 54 -14.70 -45.20 27.65
N GLY A 55 -14.26 -46.06 26.74
CA GLY A 55 -14.69 -47.47 26.68
C GLY A 55 -15.45 -47.85 25.40
N ALA A 56 -15.44 -47.03 24.35
CA ALA A 56 -16.08 -47.32 23.07
C ALA A 56 -15.41 -48.47 22.29
N GLY A 57 -14.26 -48.96 22.76
CA GLY A 57 -13.40 -49.92 22.07
C GLY A 57 -12.27 -49.24 21.32
N VAL A 58 -11.33 -50.03 20.80
CA VAL A 58 -10.19 -49.50 20.03
C VAL A 58 -10.55 -49.42 18.54
N PRO A 59 -10.24 -48.30 17.85
CA PRO A 59 -10.53 -48.13 16.42
C PRO A 59 -9.94 -49.25 15.54
N ARG A 60 -10.67 -49.60 14.48
CA ARG A 60 -10.30 -50.60 13.47
C ARG A 60 -10.18 -49.97 12.08
N GLN A 61 -9.84 -50.79 11.10
CA GLN A 61 -9.61 -50.40 9.69
C GLN A 61 -10.71 -49.56 9.04
N GLY A 62 -11.98 -49.63 9.48
CA GLY A 62 -13.08 -48.85 8.92
C GLY A 62 -13.51 -47.64 9.74
N ASP A 63 -12.90 -47.41 10.91
CA ASP A 63 -13.41 -46.49 11.91
C ASP A 63 -12.70 -45.13 11.81
N PRO A 64 -13.40 -44.03 11.46
CA PRO A 64 -12.78 -42.70 11.43
C PRO A 64 -12.36 -42.28 12.83
N VAL A 65 -11.19 -41.64 12.95
CA VAL A 65 -10.64 -41.16 14.22
C VAL A 65 -10.49 -39.65 14.17
N LEU A 66 -10.99 -38.98 15.22
CA LEU A 66 -10.78 -37.55 15.47
C LEU A 66 -10.07 -37.36 16.82
N LEU A 67 -8.89 -36.75 16.77
CA LEU A 67 -8.08 -36.39 17.93
C LEU A 67 -8.10 -34.85 18.08
N ALA A 68 -8.84 -34.34 19.05
CA ALA A 68 -8.90 -32.90 19.33
C ALA A 68 -8.91 -32.67 20.85
N PRO A 69 -7.83 -33.02 21.57
CA PRO A 69 -7.81 -32.95 23.02
C PRO A 69 -7.80 -31.50 23.50
N LEU A 70 -8.44 -31.25 24.64
CA LEU A 70 -8.51 -29.94 25.29
C LEU A 70 -7.31 -29.64 26.20
N GLU A 71 -6.42 -30.61 26.36
CA GLU A 71 -5.19 -30.50 27.14
C GLU A 71 -4.04 -31.19 26.42
N ARG A 72 -2.79 -30.83 26.77
CA ARG A 72 -1.60 -31.43 26.17
C ARG A 72 -1.64 -32.94 26.30
N THR A 73 -1.60 -33.64 25.17
CA THR A 73 -1.86 -35.07 25.12
C THR A 73 -0.78 -35.80 24.33
N THR A 74 -0.18 -36.82 24.95
CA THR A 74 0.71 -37.76 24.31
C THR A 74 -0.02 -39.08 24.06
N ILE A 75 -0.14 -39.48 22.80
CA ILE A 75 -0.74 -40.73 22.37
C ILE A 75 0.38 -41.69 21.99
N THR A 76 0.45 -42.80 22.72
CA THR A 76 1.47 -43.83 22.54
C THR A 76 0.92 -44.97 21.68
N ILE A 77 1.60 -45.27 20.58
CA ILE A 77 1.31 -46.43 19.74
C ILE A 77 2.22 -47.59 20.21
N GLY A 78 1.69 -48.48 21.05
CA GLY A 78 2.44 -49.62 21.58
C GLY A 78 2.48 -50.86 20.67
N ARG A 79 1.56 -50.96 19.70
CA ARG A 79 1.40 -52.08 18.75
C ARG A 79 0.73 -51.58 17.47
N THR A 80 0.43 -52.47 16.51
CA THR A 80 -0.32 -52.07 15.31
C THR A 80 -1.68 -51.45 15.67
N ALA A 81 -1.81 -50.16 15.40
CA ALA A 81 -3.02 -49.35 15.51
C ALA A 81 -3.68 -49.22 14.14
N TRP A 82 -5.01 -49.14 14.10
CA TRP A 82 -5.79 -49.09 12.87
C TRP A 82 -6.82 -47.96 12.94
N CYS A 83 -7.06 -47.29 11.82
CA CYS A 83 -8.19 -46.36 11.66
C CYS A 83 -8.62 -46.30 10.19
N GLY A 84 -9.89 -45.94 9.97
CA GLY A 84 -10.48 -45.68 8.66
C GLY A 84 -10.13 -44.29 8.09
N GLY A 85 -9.60 -43.39 8.91
CA GLY A 85 -9.14 -42.04 8.55
C GLY A 85 -8.70 -41.35 9.83
N LEU A 86 -7.70 -40.47 9.76
CA LEU A 86 -7.10 -39.86 10.93
C LEU A 86 -7.11 -38.34 10.81
N ARG A 87 -7.81 -37.68 11.73
CA ARG A 87 -7.78 -36.23 11.88
C ARG A 87 -7.22 -35.86 13.24
N ILE A 88 -6.19 -35.03 13.28
CA ILE A 88 -5.57 -34.54 14.51
C ILE A 88 -5.58 -33.01 14.47
N SER A 89 -6.29 -32.40 15.42
CA SER A 89 -6.25 -30.95 15.64
C SER A 89 -5.55 -30.67 16.96
N GLY A 90 -4.36 -30.07 16.87
CA GLY A 90 -3.62 -29.48 17.97
C GLY A 90 -3.94 -28.00 18.19
N ASP A 91 -5.07 -27.52 17.68
CA ASP A 91 -5.46 -26.10 17.75
C ASP A 91 -5.85 -25.68 19.17
N ALA A 92 -6.47 -26.61 19.93
CA ALA A 92 -6.86 -26.38 21.32
C ALA A 92 -5.72 -26.67 22.31
N ALA A 93 -4.93 -27.71 22.05
CA ALA A 93 -3.75 -28.06 22.85
C ALA A 93 -2.77 -28.95 22.06
N PRO A 94 -1.49 -28.98 22.42
CA PRO A 94 -0.49 -29.75 21.68
C PRO A 94 -0.72 -31.26 21.74
N VAL A 95 -0.59 -31.94 20.59
CA VAL A 95 -0.71 -33.40 20.47
C VAL A 95 0.63 -34.00 20.08
N VAL A 96 1.09 -35.01 20.83
CA VAL A 96 2.29 -35.78 20.52
C VAL A 96 1.90 -37.21 20.17
N ILE A 97 2.25 -37.66 18.96
CA ILE A 97 2.16 -39.08 18.59
C ILE A 97 3.53 -39.71 18.76
N THR A 98 3.63 -40.76 19.56
CA THR A 98 4.89 -41.46 19.84
C THR A 98 4.66 -42.97 19.94
N GLY A 99 5.72 -43.77 20.05
CA GLY A 99 5.57 -45.23 20.17
C GLY A 99 6.89 -45.99 20.08
N ALA A 100 6.79 -47.31 20.08
CA ALA A 100 7.95 -48.20 19.90
C ALA A 100 8.38 -48.28 18.42
N THR A 101 9.62 -48.69 18.17
CA THR A 101 10.18 -48.84 16.80
C THR A 101 9.48 -49.92 15.95
N ASN A 102 8.84 -50.90 16.59
CA ASN A 102 8.06 -51.95 15.95
C ASN A 102 6.55 -51.68 15.93
N ALA A 103 6.12 -50.51 16.42
CA ALA A 103 4.74 -50.08 16.32
C ALA A 103 4.39 -49.69 14.89
N GLU A 104 3.12 -49.82 14.51
CA GLU A 104 2.64 -49.36 13.21
C GLU A 104 1.31 -48.62 13.41
N LEU A 105 1.11 -47.51 12.71
CA LEU A 105 -0.18 -46.85 12.62
C LEU A 105 -0.71 -47.01 11.20
N ARG A 106 -1.82 -47.74 11.04
CA ARG A 106 -2.44 -48.04 9.74
C ARG A 106 -3.67 -47.15 9.53
N VAL A 107 -3.58 -46.26 8.54
CA VAL A 107 -4.64 -45.34 8.12
C VAL A 107 -5.22 -45.85 6.79
N HIS A 108 -6.51 -46.16 6.76
CA HIS A 108 -7.20 -46.66 5.56
C HIS A 108 -7.98 -45.60 4.79
N GLY A 109 -7.92 -44.35 5.25
CA GLY A 109 -8.53 -43.17 4.63
C GLY A 109 -7.51 -42.07 4.44
N GLY A 110 -7.96 -40.83 4.63
CA GLY A 110 -7.11 -39.65 4.64
C GLY A 110 -6.41 -39.42 5.98
N LEU A 111 -5.38 -38.57 5.93
CA LEU A 111 -4.68 -37.99 7.08
C LEU A 111 -4.85 -36.47 7.02
N GLU A 112 -5.31 -35.85 8.10
CA GLU A 112 -5.36 -34.39 8.22
C GLU A 112 -4.80 -33.98 9.58
N LEU A 113 -3.77 -33.14 9.56
CA LEU A 113 -3.11 -32.59 10.74
C LEU A 113 -3.27 -31.07 10.74
N SER A 114 -3.65 -30.49 11.88
CA SER A 114 -3.71 -29.03 12.07
C SER A 114 -3.23 -28.65 13.47
N GLY A 115 -2.83 -27.39 13.66
CA GLY A 115 -2.39 -26.87 14.95
C GLY A 115 -1.05 -27.43 15.42
N GLU A 116 -0.82 -27.44 16.74
CA GLU A 116 0.45 -27.89 17.33
C GLU A 116 0.51 -29.43 17.46
N VAL A 117 0.88 -30.11 16.37
CA VAL A 117 1.07 -31.57 16.34
C VAL A 117 2.55 -31.92 16.20
N ARG A 118 3.04 -32.82 17.05
CA ARG A 118 4.38 -33.39 16.99
C ARG A 118 4.32 -34.89 16.70
N TRP A 119 4.99 -35.32 15.65
CA TRP A 119 5.00 -36.72 15.21
C TRP A 119 6.36 -37.39 15.49
N ASP A 120 6.50 -37.98 16.68
CA ASP A 120 7.71 -38.69 17.13
C ASP A 120 7.53 -40.22 17.12
N LEU A 121 6.65 -40.77 16.28
CA LEU A 121 6.47 -42.22 16.17
C LEU A 121 7.60 -42.83 15.33
N PRO A 122 8.55 -43.60 15.90
CA PRO A 122 9.62 -44.20 15.12
C PRO A 122 9.16 -45.39 14.26
N GLY A 123 8.02 -46.00 14.61
CA GLY A 123 7.36 -47.05 13.85
C GLY A 123 6.73 -46.54 12.55
N ALA A 124 6.28 -47.45 11.68
CA ALA A 124 5.78 -47.07 10.35
C ALA A 124 4.38 -46.44 10.39
N LEU A 125 4.18 -45.36 9.63
CA LEU A 125 2.87 -44.84 9.26
C LEU A 125 2.48 -45.47 7.93
N ARG A 126 1.44 -46.30 7.93
CA ARG A 126 1.01 -47.06 6.75
C ARG A 126 -0.33 -46.59 6.24
N PHE A 127 -0.42 -46.45 4.93
CA PHE A 127 -1.61 -46.09 4.19
C PHE A 127 -2.14 -47.31 3.43
N GLY A 128 -3.20 -47.92 3.97
CA GLY A 128 -3.72 -49.23 3.53
C GLY A 128 -5.10 -49.18 2.87
N GLY A 129 -5.61 -47.98 2.59
CA GLY A 129 -6.91 -47.72 1.97
C GLY A 129 -7.08 -48.29 0.56
N THR A 130 -8.34 -48.46 0.17
CA THR A 130 -8.75 -48.95 -1.16
C THR A 130 -9.56 -47.94 -1.96
N ALA A 131 -9.98 -46.84 -1.32
CA ALA A 131 -10.68 -45.72 -1.96
C ALA A 131 -9.71 -44.85 -2.77
N GLU A 132 -10.24 -43.89 -3.54
CA GLU A 132 -9.44 -42.99 -4.36
C GLU A 132 -9.43 -41.57 -3.82
N GLY A 133 -8.35 -40.84 -4.10
CA GLY A 133 -8.21 -39.43 -3.77
C GLY A 133 -8.23 -39.14 -2.28
N MET A 134 -7.82 -40.11 -1.45
CA MET A 134 -7.79 -39.91 0.00
C MET A 134 -6.77 -38.81 0.33
N PRO A 135 -7.18 -37.71 0.99
CA PRO A 135 -6.31 -36.58 1.19
C PRO A 135 -5.21 -36.88 2.21
N ILE A 136 -4.03 -36.34 1.97
CA ILE A 136 -2.96 -36.24 2.97
C ILE A 136 -2.63 -34.76 3.13
N ASP A 137 -3.03 -34.23 4.27
CA ASP A 137 -2.66 -32.92 4.77
C ASP A 137 -1.84 -33.11 6.04
N ALA A 138 -0.52 -32.90 5.92
CA ALA A 138 0.40 -33.00 7.04
C ALA A 138 0.49 -31.72 7.88
N GLY A 139 -0.15 -30.62 7.50
CA GLY A 139 -0.21 -29.40 8.33
C GLY A 139 1.15 -28.84 8.77
N ASN A 140 2.18 -28.95 7.91
CA ASN A 140 3.59 -28.61 8.21
C ASN A 140 4.26 -29.48 9.31
N VAL A 141 3.67 -30.61 9.69
CA VAL A 141 4.23 -31.53 10.66
C VAL A 141 5.32 -32.39 10.01
N VAL A 142 6.51 -32.40 10.60
CA VAL A 142 7.57 -33.34 10.22
C VAL A 142 7.22 -34.74 10.75
N ILE A 143 7.03 -35.69 9.84
CA ILE A 143 6.65 -37.06 10.16
C ILE A 143 7.90 -37.86 10.56
N GLY A 144 8.00 -38.22 11.84
CA GLY A 144 9.09 -39.04 12.40
C GLY A 144 9.04 -40.55 12.05
N SER A 145 8.16 -40.96 11.14
CA SER A 145 7.93 -42.35 10.72
C SER A 145 8.40 -42.61 9.30
N ASP A 146 8.76 -43.85 9.00
CA ASP A 146 8.72 -44.31 7.61
C ASP A 146 7.26 -44.29 7.14
N VAL A 147 7.02 -43.75 5.95
CA VAL A 147 5.68 -43.66 5.37
C VAL A 147 5.53 -44.73 4.30
N VAL A 148 4.54 -45.60 4.45
CA VAL A 148 4.35 -46.75 3.55
C VAL A 148 2.97 -46.73 2.92
N PHE A 149 2.90 -46.84 1.60
CA PHE A 149 1.65 -47.01 0.87
C PHE A 149 1.50 -48.49 0.48
N ASP A 150 0.60 -49.21 1.16
CA ASP A 150 0.39 -50.66 0.98
C ASP A 150 -1.04 -51.04 0.55
N GLY A 151 -1.95 -50.07 0.46
CA GLY A 151 -3.30 -50.24 -0.07
C GLY A 151 -3.39 -50.13 -1.59
N SER A 152 -4.52 -50.56 -2.18
CA SER A 152 -4.75 -50.49 -3.63
C SER A 152 -5.37 -49.17 -4.11
N GLY A 153 -5.69 -48.26 -3.18
CA GLY A 153 -6.30 -46.98 -3.46
C GLY A 153 -5.34 -45.92 -4.00
N SER A 154 -5.79 -44.66 -3.94
CA SER A 154 -4.95 -43.50 -4.23
C SER A 154 -4.99 -42.45 -3.11
N TRP A 155 -3.83 -41.82 -2.90
CA TRP A 155 -3.65 -40.74 -1.94
C TRP A 155 -3.16 -39.49 -2.64
N SER A 156 -3.75 -38.36 -2.27
CA SER A 156 -3.46 -37.06 -2.87
C SER A 156 -2.92 -36.13 -1.82
N LEU A 157 -1.70 -35.64 -2.01
CA LEU A 157 -1.17 -34.57 -1.17
C LEU A 157 -1.97 -33.29 -1.42
N SER A 158 -2.39 -32.65 -0.34
CA SER A 158 -2.98 -31.29 -0.38
C SER A 158 -2.00 -30.22 0.12
N CYS A 159 -0.89 -30.64 0.74
CA CYS A 159 0.19 -29.78 1.21
C CYS A 159 1.55 -30.50 1.09
N ASP A 160 2.63 -29.82 1.48
CA ASP A 160 3.97 -30.39 1.57
C ASP A 160 4.00 -31.57 2.56
N LEU A 161 4.76 -32.61 2.22
CA LEU A 161 5.02 -33.76 3.08
C LEU A 161 6.50 -33.81 3.44
N GLU A 162 6.81 -33.55 4.71
CA GLU A 162 8.17 -33.62 5.23
C GLU A 162 8.35 -34.81 6.17
N LEU A 163 9.26 -35.72 5.83
CA LEU A 163 9.69 -36.80 6.72
C LEU A 163 10.97 -36.39 7.45
N ALA A 164 11.15 -36.90 8.66
CA ALA A 164 12.41 -36.74 9.38
C ALA A 164 13.58 -37.29 8.54
N GLY A 165 14.77 -36.67 8.69
CA GLY A 165 15.89 -36.86 7.76
C GLY A 165 16.48 -38.27 7.65
N ASP A 166 16.08 -39.19 8.51
CA ASP A 166 16.47 -40.60 8.48
C ASP A 166 15.38 -41.54 7.96
N ARG A 167 14.21 -41.00 7.56
CA ARG A 167 12.99 -41.76 7.23
C ARG A 167 12.72 -41.87 5.75
N ASP A 168 12.20 -43.04 5.38
CA ASP A 168 11.98 -43.43 4.00
C ASP A 168 10.49 -43.44 3.63
N LEU A 169 10.21 -43.16 2.36
CA LEU A 169 8.89 -43.35 1.78
C LEU A 169 8.88 -44.64 0.94
N LEU A 170 7.95 -45.52 1.24
CA LEU A 170 7.89 -46.88 0.68
C LEU A 170 6.59 -47.08 -0.11
N LEU A 171 6.72 -47.41 -1.39
CA LEU A 171 5.58 -47.75 -2.26
C LEU A 171 5.50 -49.26 -2.39
N GLU A 172 4.57 -49.88 -1.67
CA GLU A 172 4.25 -51.31 -1.78
C GLU A 172 3.12 -51.57 -2.79
N LYS A 173 2.06 -50.76 -2.78
CA LYS A 173 0.90 -50.80 -3.69
C LYS A 173 0.23 -49.42 -3.81
N GLY A 174 -0.63 -49.27 -4.81
CA GLY A 174 -1.51 -48.11 -4.94
C GLY A 174 -0.86 -46.93 -5.66
N THR A 175 -1.54 -45.78 -5.63
CA THR A 175 -1.08 -44.56 -6.31
C THR A 175 -0.89 -43.42 -5.33
N LEU A 176 0.31 -42.83 -5.31
CA LEU A 176 0.56 -41.55 -4.66
C LEU A 176 0.47 -40.42 -5.71
N VAL A 177 -0.27 -39.37 -5.43
CA VAL A 177 -0.39 -38.17 -6.28
C VAL A 177 0.04 -36.96 -5.46
N THR A 178 1.02 -36.20 -5.95
CA THR A 178 1.66 -35.14 -5.16
C THR A 178 1.14 -33.74 -5.43
N ASN A 179 0.36 -33.54 -6.50
CA ASN A 179 -0.35 -32.28 -6.79
C ASN A 179 0.51 -31.00 -6.76
N GLY A 180 1.80 -31.08 -7.09
CA GLY A 180 2.72 -29.93 -7.06
C GLY A 180 3.39 -29.67 -5.70
N ALA A 181 3.00 -30.39 -4.64
CA ALA A 181 3.55 -30.21 -3.30
C ALA A 181 5.03 -30.62 -3.20
N ARG A 182 5.78 -30.01 -2.28
CA ARG A 182 7.14 -30.45 -1.95
C ARG A 182 7.09 -31.72 -1.11
N MET A 183 7.98 -32.66 -1.43
CA MET A 183 8.19 -33.86 -0.63
C MET A 183 9.65 -33.96 -0.19
N THR A 184 9.86 -34.11 1.11
CA THR A 184 11.18 -34.31 1.70
C THR A 184 11.27 -35.66 2.38
N ALA A 185 12.27 -36.47 2.03
CA ALA A 185 12.50 -37.79 2.65
C ALA A 185 13.99 -38.17 2.59
N ARG A 186 14.39 -39.22 3.30
CA ARG A 186 15.70 -39.84 3.09
C ARG A 186 15.78 -40.47 1.70
N SER A 187 14.94 -41.46 1.44
CA SER A 187 14.80 -42.10 0.12
C SER A 187 13.34 -42.39 -0.19
N ILE A 188 13.04 -42.62 -1.47
CA ILE A 188 11.79 -43.23 -1.91
C ILE A 188 12.15 -44.62 -2.46
N ARG A 189 11.44 -45.67 -2.05
CA ARG A 189 11.71 -47.05 -2.48
C ARG A 189 10.44 -47.76 -2.94
N LYS A 190 10.59 -48.50 -4.05
CA LYS A 190 9.62 -49.49 -4.51
C LYS A 190 9.95 -50.83 -3.86
N ILE A 191 9.04 -51.41 -3.08
CA ILE A 191 9.33 -52.62 -2.28
C ILE A 191 8.29 -53.75 -2.43
N GLY A 192 7.13 -53.49 -3.06
CA GLY A 192 6.08 -54.50 -3.26
C GLY A 192 6.04 -55.11 -4.66
N ARG A 193 5.17 -56.10 -4.87
CA ARG A 193 4.90 -56.73 -6.19
C ARG A 193 3.58 -56.30 -6.84
N GLY A 194 2.78 -55.46 -6.17
CA GLY A 194 1.53 -54.95 -6.73
C GLY A 194 1.76 -53.77 -7.68
N PRO A 195 0.73 -53.33 -8.42
CA PRO A 195 0.82 -52.09 -9.18
C PRO A 195 1.09 -50.94 -8.22
N GLN A 196 2.21 -50.24 -8.44
CA GLN A 196 2.57 -49.03 -7.72
C GLN A 196 2.73 -47.90 -8.74
N ARG A 197 2.27 -46.71 -8.38
CA ARG A 197 2.49 -45.53 -9.17
C ARG A 197 2.70 -44.32 -8.25
N ALA A 198 3.62 -43.46 -8.61
CA ALA A 198 3.81 -42.16 -7.99
C ALA A 198 3.72 -41.09 -9.07
N VAL A 199 2.64 -40.32 -9.05
CA VAL A 199 2.36 -39.22 -9.98
C VAL A 199 2.92 -37.95 -9.36
N ILE A 200 4.09 -37.53 -9.86
CA ILE A 200 4.87 -36.43 -9.27
C ILE A 200 4.59 -35.10 -10.00
N GLY A 201 4.38 -35.13 -11.32
CA GLY A 201 4.10 -33.89 -12.08
C GLY A 201 5.22 -32.84 -11.96
N SER A 202 4.87 -31.61 -11.53
CA SER A 202 5.79 -30.48 -11.27
C SER A 202 6.32 -30.42 -9.83
N SER A 203 6.00 -31.42 -9.01
CA SER A 203 6.34 -31.43 -7.57
C SER A 203 7.84 -31.49 -7.33
N VAL A 204 8.29 -30.87 -6.24
CA VAL A 204 9.70 -30.87 -5.84
C VAL A 204 9.99 -32.07 -4.94
N LEU A 205 10.90 -32.94 -5.35
CA LEU A 205 11.40 -34.04 -4.53
C LEU A 205 12.77 -33.69 -3.92
N GLN A 206 12.82 -33.55 -2.61
CA GLN A 206 14.06 -33.32 -1.87
C GLN A 206 14.44 -34.59 -1.11
N LEU A 207 15.37 -35.36 -1.67
CA LEU A 207 15.85 -36.59 -1.08
C LEU A 207 17.21 -36.38 -0.38
N ARG A 208 17.59 -37.30 0.51
CA ARG A 208 18.95 -37.38 1.09
C ARG A 208 19.71 -38.61 0.62
N GLU A 209 19.11 -39.40 -0.25
CA GLU A 209 19.70 -40.52 -0.96
C GLU A 209 19.26 -40.45 -2.43
N ALA A 210 20.09 -40.96 -3.34
CA ALA A 210 19.76 -40.98 -4.76
C ALA A 210 18.57 -41.92 -5.03
N LEU A 211 17.73 -41.56 -6.01
CA LEU A 211 16.66 -42.43 -6.48
C LEU A 211 17.22 -43.76 -6.98
N LEU A 212 16.64 -44.88 -6.53
CA LEU A 212 16.99 -46.20 -7.03
C LEU A 212 16.43 -46.38 -8.46
N PRO A 213 17.16 -47.03 -9.40
CA PRO A 213 16.72 -47.23 -10.78
C PRO A 213 15.35 -47.92 -10.92
N GLU A 214 15.02 -48.83 -10.00
CA GLU A 214 13.73 -49.54 -10.00
C GLU A 214 12.54 -48.61 -9.71
N LEU A 215 12.76 -47.49 -9.04
CA LEU A 215 11.73 -46.50 -8.74
C LEU A 215 11.36 -45.65 -9.96
N MET A 216 12.30 -45.42 -10.89
CA MET A 216 12.03 -44.71 -12.15
C MET A 216 10.93 -45.38 -12.99
N SER A 217 10.71 -46.70 -12.80
CA SER A 217 9.67 -47.45 -13.50
C SER A 217 8.24 -47.16 -13.04
N VAL A 218 8.07 -46.52 -11.88
CA VAL A 218 6.74 -46.24 -11.28
C VAL A 218 6.48 -44.74 -11.09
N LEU A 219 7.48 -43.89 -11.38
CA LEU A 219 7.36 -42.45 -11.34
C LEU A 219 6.78 -41.95 -12.67
N ASP A 220 5.64 -41.27 -12.59
CA ASP A 220 5.11 -40.47 -13.67
C ASP A 220 5.53 -39.00 -13.43
N MET A 221 6.66 -38.63 -14.03
CA MET A 221 7.32 -37.36 -13.82
C MET A 221 6.96 -36.37 -14.94
N GLY A 222 6.65 -35.13 -14.57
CA GLY A 222 6.69 -34.00 -15.50
C GLY A 222 8.12 -33.51 -15.73
N ASN A 223 8.27 -32.33 -16.33
CA ASN A 223 9.58 -31.73 -16.69
C ASN A 223 10.46 -31.27 -15.50
N ALA A 224 10.24 -31.75 -14.28
CA ALA A 224 11.00 -31.33 -13.10
C ALA A 224 11.68 -32.53 -12.45
N LEU A 225 13.02 -32.55 -12.50
CA LEU A 225 13.84 -33.44 -11.68
C LEU A 225 14.82 -32.58 -10.87
N GLN A 226 14.65 -32.54 -9.56
CA GLN A 226 15.72 -32.17 -8.64
C GLN A 226 16.07 -33.41 -7.82
N LEU A 227 17.34 -33.82 -7.85
CA LEU A 227 17.85 -35.01 -7.18
C LEU A 227 18.99 -34.63 -6.24
N VAL A 228 18.71 -34.21 -5.00
CA VAL A 228 19.83 -34.00 -4.07
C VAL A 228 20.25 -35.34 -3.46
N ASN A 229 21.39 -35.85 -3.91
CA ASN A 229 22.29 -36.62 -3.06
C ASN A 229 23.72 -36.08 -3.16
N GLY A 230 23.86 -34.75 -3.13
CA GLY A 230 25.16 -34.09 -3.24
C GLY A 230 25.68 -33.84 -4.66
N THR A 231 24.83 -33.73 -5.70
CA THR A 231 24.90 -32.65 -6.73
C THR A 231 23.83 -32.76 -7.84
N PRO A 232 22.85 -31.84 -7.83
CA PRO A 232 22.33 -31.16 -9.03
C PRO A 232 22.87 -29.74 -9.18
N VAL A 233 23.02 -29.31 -10.44
CA VAL A 233 23.61 -28.07 -10.96
C VAL A 233 22.85 -26.81 -10.50
N PRO A 234 23.50 -25.62 -10.42
CA PRO A 234 22.91 -24.42 -9.81
C PRO A 234 21.68 -23.91 -10.55
N MET A 235 20.71 -23.40 -9.79
CA MET A 235 19.71 -22.45 -10.27
C MET A 235 20.45 -21.25 -10.88
N ALA A 236 20.47 -21.14 -12.20
CA ALA A 236 20.38 -19.81 -12.77
C ALA A 236 18.97 -19.33 -12.43
N THR A 237 18.90 -18.24 -11.67
CA THR A 237 17.80 -17.26 -11.62
C THR A 237 16.53 -17.68 -12.37
N THR A 238 15.43 -17.83 -11.62
CA THR A 238 14.06 -17.96 -12.12
C THR A 238 13.86 -19.11 -13.13
N MET A 239 13.66 -20.33 -12.63
CA MET A 239 12.82 -21.27 -13.39
C MET A 239 11.40 -21.04 -12.93
N ALA A 240 10.57 -20.55 -13.85
CA ALA A 240 9.13 -20.49 -13.72
C ALA A 240 8.61 -21.82 -13.16
N ASP A 241 7.68 -21.75 -12.22
CA ASP A 241 6.86 -22.90 -11.85
C ASP A 241 6.45 -23.59 -13.15
N GLY A 242 6.72 -24.89 -13.27
CA GLY A 242 6.10 -25.66 -14.35
C GLY A 242 4.59 -25.40 -14.27
N PRO A 243 3.90 -25.23 -15.40
CA PRO A 243 2.53 -24.71 -15.40
C PRO A 243 1.69 -25.43 -14.36
N GLU A 244 0.97 -24.70 -13.51
CA GLU A 244 0.13 -25.29 -12.46
C GLU A 244 -0.74 -26.42 -13.06
N ARG A 245 -0.74 -27.60 -12.42
CA ARG A 245 -1.48 -28.77 -12.91
C ARG A 245 -2.36 -29.40 -11.84
N GLY A 246 -3.54 -29.84 -12.26
CA GLY A 246 -4.41 -30.74 -11.53
C GLY A 246 -4.53 -32.07 -12.24
N ILE A 247 -4.02 -33.15 -11.64
CA ILE A 247 -4.13 -34.49 -12.20
C ILE A 247 -5.16 -35.28 -11.38
N THR A 248 -6.11 -35.92 -12.07
CA THR A 248 -7.10 -36.79 -11.46
C THR A 248 -7.21 -38.09 -12.23
N VAL A 249 -7.24 -39.20 -11.50
CA VAL A 249 -7.35 -40.56 -12.05
C VAL A 249 -8.76 -41.08 -11.79
N CYS A 250 -9.36 -41.73 -12.79
CA CYS A 250 -10.78 -42.06 -12.84
C CYS A 250 -11.00 -43.43 -13.48
N GLY A 251 -12.18 -44.04 -13.30
CA GLY A 251 -12.55 -45.27 -13.99
C GLY A 251 -11.86 -46.54 -13.46
N THR A 252 -11.58 -46.60 -12.16
CA THR A 252 -10.89 -47.73 -11.51
C THR A 252 -11.83 -48.74 -10.85
N GLY A 253 -13.15 -48.53 -10.96
CA GLY A 253 -14.15 -49.46 -10.47
C GLY A 253 -14.15 -50.79 -11.22
N PRO A 254 -14.73 -51.87 -10.65
CA PRO A 254 -14.80 -53.16 -11.32
C PRO A 254 -15.51 -53.07 -12.68
N GLY A 255 -14.80 -53.42 -13.76
CA GLY A 255 -15.31 -53.38 -15.14
C GLY A 255 -15.20 -52.02 -15.84
N GLN A 256 -14.59 -51.02 -15.19
CA GLN A 256 -14.29 -49.72 -15.80
C GLN A 256 -12.88 -49.69 -16.41
N THR A 257 -12.68 -48.82 -17.38
CA THR A 257 -11.36 -48.59 -17.99
C THR A 257 -10.79 -47.29 -17.45
N GLN A 258 -9.62 -47.37 -16.82
CA GLN A 258 -8.99 -46.23 -16.18
C GLN A 258 -8.67 -45.12 -17.19
N PHE A 259 -8.88 -43.87 -16.79
CA PHE A 259 -8.42 -42.67 -17.51
C PHE A 259 -7.87 -41.62 -16.56
N VAL A 260 -7.02 -40.74 -17.07
CA VAL A 260 -6.40 -39.65 -16.33
C VAL A 260 -6.80 -38.34 -16.99
N VAL A 261 -7.31 -37.41 -16.18
CA VAL A 261 -7.54 -36.02 -16.55
C VAL A 261 -6.35 -35.21 -16.03
N ASP A 262 -5.69 -34.48 -16.92
CA ASP A 262 -4.62 -33.54 -16.60
C ASP A 262 -5.07 -32.13 -17.01
N ALA A 263 -5.51 -31.35 -16.03
CA ALA A 263 -5.83 -29.93 -16.15
C ALA A 263 -4.56 -29.11 -15.96
N GLN A 264 -4.25 -28.22 -16.89
CA GLN A 264 -2.98 -27.50 -16.95
C GLN A 264 -3.22 -26.02 -17.20
N LEU A 265 -2.45 -25.18 -16.52
CA LEU A 265 -2.26 -23.79 -16.88
C LEU A 265 -1.42 -23.72 -18.17
N VAL A 266 -1.79 -22.86 -19.11
CA VAL A 266 -1.10 -22.72 -20.41
C VAL A 266 -0.46 -21.35 -20.53
N SER A 267 -1.11 -20.32 -19.98
CA SER A 267 -0.54 -18.98 -19.90
C SER A 267 0.64 -18.95 -18.91
N ASP A 268 1.70 -18.25 -19.29
CA ASP A 268 2.89 -18.03 -18.46
C ASP A 268 3.29 -16.56 -18.56
N TYR A 269 2.63 -15.74 -17.75
CA TYR A 269 2.84 -14.31 -17.67
C TYR A 269 3.96 -14.00 -16.67
N ASN A 270 5.19 -14.41 -17.02
CA ASN A 270 6.37 -14.31 -16.16
C ASN A 270 6.19 -15.04 -14.82
N GLY A 271 5.65 -16.27 -14.84
CA GLY A 271 5.37 -17.08 -13.66
C GLY A 271 3.96 -16.93 -13.09
N PHE A 272 3.07 -16.17 -13.73
CA PHE A 272 1.67 -16.02 -13.32
C PHE A 272 0.69 -16.53 -14.37
N GLY A 273 -0.49 -16.95 -13.90
CA GLY A 273 -1.58 -17.44 -14.77
C GLY A 273 -2.32 -16.33 -15.52
N VAL A 274 -2.29 -15.09 -15.04
CA VAL A 274 -2.84 -13.89 -15.69
C VAL A 274 -1.79 -12.77 -15.76
N SER A 275 -1.92 -11.85 -16.72
CA SER A 275 -0.93 -10.78 -16.94
C SER A 275 -0.82 -9.82 -15.76
N CYS A 276 -1.97 -9.32 -15.28
CA CYS A 276 -2.06 -8.32 -14.22
C CYS A 276 -3.10 -8.71 -13.18
N LYS A 277 -2.96 -8.17 -11.96
CA LYS A 277 -3.94 -8.38 -10.88
C LYS A 277 -5.35 -7.97 -11.35
N GLY A 278 -6.28 -8.91 -11.32
CA GLY A 278 -7.69 -8.69 -11.68
C GLY A 278 -7.99 -8.75 -13.18
N VAL A 279 -7.01 -9.02 -14.05
CA VAL A 279 -7.24 -9.29 -15.47
C VAL A 279 -7.63 -10.76 -15.66
N CYS A 280 -8.49 -11.01 -16.66
CA CYS A 280 -8.96 -12.35 -17.02
C CYS A 280 -8.49 -12.69 -18.43
N ASP A 281 -7.19 -12.91 -18.60
CA ASP A 281 -6.55 -13.28 -19.86
C ASP A 281 -5.82 -14.63 -19.78
N GLY A 282 -5.96 -15.34 -18.66
CA GLY A 282 -5.37 -16.66 -18.48
C GLY A 282 -5.92 -17.69 -19.45
N VAL A 283 -5.16 -18.77 -19.63
CA VAL A 283 -5.55 -19.91 -20.45
C VAL A 283 -5.31 -21.20 -19.68
N VAL A 284 -6.36 -22.01 -19.54
CA VAL A 284 -6.27 -23.37 -18.96
C VAL A 284 -6.75 -24.41 -19.97
N THR A 285 -6.23 -25.63 -19.88
CA THR A 285 -6.60 -26.74 -20.76
C THR A 285 -6.70 -28.05 -20.00
N ALA A 286 -7.57 -28.95 -20.44
CA ALA A 286 -7.71 -30.29 -19.89
C ALA A 286 -7.40 -31.34 -20.95
N THR A 287 -6.45 -32.23 -20.66
CA THR A 287 -6.10 -33.38 -21.51
C THR A 287 -6.52 -34.68 -20.84
N VAL A 288 -6.84 -35.69 -21.66
CA VAL A 288 -7.28 -36.99 -21.17
C VAL A 288 -6.43 -38.09 -21.78
N THR A 289 -5.98 -39.04 -20.96
CA THR A 289 -5.29 -40.25 -21.41
C THR A 289 -5.98 -41.50 -20.86
N GLY A 290 -6.09 -42.57 -21.66
CA GLY A 290 -6.84 -43.79 -21.31
C GLY A 290 -8.34 -43.72 -21.62
N GLY A 291 -9.14 -44.52 -20.92
CA GLY A 291 -10.60 -44.55 -21.04
C GLY A 291 -11.15 -45.19 -22.32
N VAL A 292 -12.48 -45.08 -22.49
CA VAL A 292 -13.22 -45.62 -23.64
C VAL A 292 -13.51 -44.51 -24.65
N GLY A 293 -13.88 -43.33 -24.16
CA GLY A 293 -14.27 -42.18 -24.97
C GLY A 293 -15.63 -42.34 -25.66
N PRO A 294 -16.16 -41.28 -26.30
CA PRO A 294 -15.64 -39.91 -26.36
C PRO A 294 -15.75 -39.16 -25.02
N PHE A 295 -14.90 -38.16 -24.82
CA PHE A 295 -14.89 -37.34 -23.60
C PHE A 295 -15.64 -36.02 -23.79
N THR A 296 -16.37 -35.60 -22.77
CA THR A 296 -17.00 -34.26 -22.69
C THR A 296 -16.42 -33.46 -21.54
N TYR A 297 -16.30 -32.14 -21.72
CA TYR A 297 -15.70 -31.23 -20.74
C TYR A 297 -16.75 -30.24 -20.23
N GLN A 298 -16.68 -29.91 -18.95
CA GLN A 298 -17.48 -28.85 -18.35
C GLN A 298 -16.64 -28.13 -17.30
N TRP A 299 -16.22 -26.90 -17.60
CA TRP A 299 -15.63 -26.04 -16.59
C TRP A 299 -16.72 -25.43 -15.69
N VAL A 300 -16.49 -25.39 -14.39
CA VAL A 300 -17.42 -24.74 -13.44
C VAL A 300 -17.41 -23.23 -13.71
N GLY A 301 -18.53 -22.70 -14.20
CA GLY A 301 -18.62 -21.29 -14.61
C GLY A 301 -17.95 -20.96 -15.95
N GLY A 302 -17.46 -21.98 -16.67
CA GLY A 302 -16.71 -21.82 -17.91
C GLY A 302 -17.30 -22.56 -19.12
N PRO A 303 -16.51 -22.77 -20.19
CA PRO A 303 -16.98 -23.38 -21.43
C PRO A 303 -17.09 -24.91 -21.32
N THR A 304 -17.64 -25.52 -22.37
CA THR A 304 -17.73 -26.98 -22.54
C THR A 304 -16.63 -27.56 -23.44
N THR A 305 -15.55 -26.80 -23.63
CA THR A 305 -14.38 -27.16 -24.44
C THR A 305 -13.22 -27.60 -23.55
N ALA A 306 -12.29 -28.36 -24.11
CA ALA A 306 -11.08 -28.79 -23.39
C ALA A 306 -10.25 -27.59 -22.91
N THR A 307 -10.17 -26.53 -23.70
CA THR A 307 -9.46 -25.29 -23.39
C THR A 307 -10.44 -24.18 -23.01
N TRP A 308 -10.07 -23.40 -22.00
CA TRP A 308 -10.77 -22.18 -21.58
C TRP A 308 -9.80 -20.99 -21.65
N ASN A 309 -10.11 -20.05 -22.56
CA ASN A 309 -9.39 -18.77 -22.69
C ASN A 309 -10.08 -17.67 -21.88
N ASN A 310 -9.32 -16.63 -21.52
CA ASN A 310 -9.78 -15.50 -20.73
C ASN A 310 -10.30 -15.91 -19.34
N VAL A 311 -9.60 -16.85 -18.71
CA VAL A 311 -9.93 -17.27 -17.35
C VAL A 311 -9.34 -16.27 -16.34
N CYS A 312 -10.11 -15.94 -15.33
CA CYS A 312 -9.64 -15.10 -14.23
C CYS A 312 -8.81 -15.94 -13.25
N ALA A 313 -8.01 -15.27 -12.43
CA ALA A 313 -7.26 -15.92 -11.36
C ALA A 313 -8.16 -16.67 -10.36
N GLY A 314 -7.61 -17.73 -9.76
CA GLY A 314 -8.27 -18.62 -8.80
C GLY A 314 -8.35 -20.07 -9.27
N ASN A 315 -8.92 -20.92 -8.41
CA ASN A 315 -9.06 -22.35 -8.68
C ASN A 315 -10.14 -22.62 -9.73
N GLN A 316 -9.74 -23.24 -10.83
CA GLN A 316 -10.60 -23.63 -11.94
C GLN A 316 -10.83 -25.14 -11.91
N ILE A 317 -12.11 -25.54 -11.93
CA ILE A 317 -12.50 -26.95 -11.85
C ILE A 317 -13.09 -27.36 -13.19
N VAL A 318 -12.52 -28.41 -13.79
CA VAL A 318 -13.07 -29.07 -14.98
C VAL A 318 -13.63 -30.43 -14.60
N ILE A 319 -14.87 -30.69 -15.01
CA ILE A 319 -15.49 -32.01 -14.94
C ILE A 319 -15.38 -32.63 -16.33
N VAL A 320 -14.66 -33.75 -16.41
CA VAL A 320 -14.53 -34.55 -17.62
C VAL A 320 -15.36 -35.81 -17.48
N THR A 321 -16.19 -36.10 -18.47
CA THR A 321 -17.03 -37.32 -18.50
C THR A 321 -16.64 -38.19 -19.67
N ASP A 322 -16.30 -39.45 -19.38
CA ASP A 322 -16.16 -40.50 -20.38
C ASP A 322 -17.56 -41.06 -20.73
N GLN A 323 -18.05 -40.70 -21.92
CA GLN A 323 -19.38 -41.12 -22.39
C GLN A 323 -19.46 -42.63 -22.67
N GLY A 324 -18.34 -43.28 -22.97
CA GLY A 324 -18.29 -44.71 -23.25
C GLY A 324 -18.57 -45.58 -22.02
N GLN A 325 -18.37 -45.04 -20.81
CA GLN A 325 -18.60 -45.75 -19.55
C GLN A 325 -19.44 -44.97 -18.52
N SER A 326 -19.93 -43.77 -18.88
CA SER A 326 -20.74 -42.90 -18.00
C SER A 326 -20.06 -42.57 -16.66
N VAL A 327 -18.74 -42.35 -16.69
CA VAL A 327 -17.93 -42.00 -15.52
C VAL A 327 -17.43 -40.57 -15.66
N SER A 328 -17.63 -39.76 -14.63
CA SER A 328 -17.16 -38.38 -14.56
C SER A 328 -16.13 -38.21 -13.46
N CYS A 329 -15.16 -37.32 -13.69
CA CYS A 329 -14.25 -36.88 -12.64
C CYS A 329 -13.90 -35.40 -12.79
N ALA A 330 -13.53 -34.80 -11.67
CA ALA A 330 -13.17 -33.40 -11.58
C ALA A 330 -11.67 -33.26 -11.39
N ALA A 331 -11.02 -32.39 -12.16
CA ALA A 331 -9.66 -31.95 -11.94
C ALA A 331 -9.65 -30.44 -11.66
N THR A 332 -8.74 -29.99 -10.80
CA THR A 332 -8.63 -28.59 -10.39
C THR A 332 -7.28 -28.04 -10.77
N VAL A 333 -7.25 -26.93 -11.49
CA VAL A 333 -6.03 -26.18 -11.80
C VAL A 333 -6.13 -24.79 -11.19
N ASN A 334 -5.07 -24.34 -10.52
CA ASN A 334 -5.00 -22.97 -10.05
C ASN A 334 -4.58 -22.04 -11.20
N VAL A 335 -5.05 -20.81 -11.15
CA VAL A 335 -4.61 -19.72 -12.02
C VAL A 335 -4.11 -18.63 -11.10
N SER A 336 -2.79 -18.53 -10.92
CA SER A 336 -2.17 -17.52 -10.06
C SER A 336 -2.33 -16.09 -10.62
N ASP A 337 -2.46 -15.09 -9.74
CA ASP A 337 -2.31 -13.67 -10.09
C ASP A 337 -1.05 -13.05 -9.50
N PRO A 338 -0.46 -12.05 -10.17
CA PRO A 338 0.61 -11.26 -9.58
C PRO A 338 0.08 -10.41 -8.43
N ALA A 339 0.95 -10.06 -7.48
CA ALA A 339 0.62 -9.04 -6.49
C ALA A 339 0.31 -7.70 -7.18
N LEU A 340 -0.48 -6.84 -6.53
CA LEU A 340 -0.82 -5.52 -7.08
C LEU A 340 0.45 -4.67 -7.26
N LEU A 341 0.68 -4.15 -8.47
CA LEU A 341 1.80 -3.24 -8.75
C LEU A 341 1.59 -1.91 -8.01
N SER A 342 2.62 -1.47 -7.28
CA SER A 342 2.62 -0.23 -6.50
C SER A 342 4.04 0.35 -6.43
N VAL A 343 4.17 1.58 -5.96
CA VAL A 343 5.46 2.28 -5.78
C VAL A 343 5.57 2.85 -4.38
N ILE A 344 6.75 2.67 -3.77
CA ILE A 344 7.11 3.30 -2.50
C ILE A 344 8.17 4.38 -2.79
N PHE A 345 7.89 5.61 -2.36
CA PHE A 345 8.82 6.74 -2.50
C PHE A 345 9.70 6.91 -1.27
N PHE A 346 10.96 7.27 -1.49
CA PHE A 346 11.94 7.60 -0.45
C PHE A 346 13.01 8.54 -1.01
N GLY A 347 13.85 9.11 -0.14
CA GLY A 347 14.87 10.07 -0.55
C GLY A 347 14.28 11.30 -1.25
N VAL A 348 13.07 11.70 -0.87
CA VAL A 348 12.37 12.84 -1.48
C VAL A 348 13.02 14.12 -0.98
N VAL A 349 13.63 14.86 -1.90
CA VAL A 349 14.25 16.16 -1.65
C VAL A 349 13.52 17.18 -2.53
N PRO A 350 12.72 18.09 -1.94
CA PRO A 350 12.10 19.19 -2.68
C PRO A 350 13.17 20.09 -3.32
N PRO A 351 12.81 20.84 -4.38
CA PRO A 351 13.72 21.82 -4.97
C PRO A 351 14.08 22.93 -3.99
N ALA A 352 15.23 23.57 -4.21
CA ALA A 352 15.70 24.66 -3.37
C ALA A 352 14.73 25.86 -3.39
N CYS A 353 14.26 26.22 -4.59
CA CYS A 353 13.34 27.34 -4.86
C CYS A 353 12.14 26.87 -5.71
N ALA A 354 11.07 27.65 -5.72
CA ALA A 354 9.85 27.30 -6.46
C ALA A 354 10.03 27.31 -7.99
N ASP A 355 11.01 28.07 -8.49
CA ASP A 355 11.31 28.31 -9.90
C ASP A 355 12.52 27.50 -10.42
N VAL A 356 13.16 26.70 -9.56
CA VAL A 356 14.23 25.77 -9.96
C VAL A 356 13.72 24.34 -9.91
N CYS A 357 14.28 23.51 -10.79
CA CYS A 357 14.00 22.08 -10.86
C CYS A 357 15.25 21.32 -10.49
N ASP A 358 15.65 21.35 -9.21
CA ASP A 358 16.80 20.62 -8.68
C ASP A 358 16.41 19.57 -7.63
N GLY A 359 15.10 19.35 -7.46
CA GLY A 359 14.56 18.31 -6.58
C GLY A 359 14.91 16.90 -7.05
N SER A 360 14.77 15.94 -6.15
CA SER A 360 14.99 14.53 -6.45
C SER A 360 14.06 13.61 -5.66
N ALA A 361 13.81 12.43 -6.21
CA ALA A 361 13.05 11.38 -5.55
C ALA A 361 13.51 10.01 -6.05
N GLN A 362 13.33 8.98 -5.21
CA GLN A 362 13.51 7.59 -5.59
C GLN A 362 12.19 6.84 -5.42
N GLY A 363 11.87 5.98 -6.39
CA GLY A 363 10.72 5.09 -6.38
C GLY A 363 11.18 3.64 -6.46
N ILE A 364 10.74 2.82 -5.52
CA ILE A 364 10.87 1.36 -5.60
C ILE A 364 9.51 0.80 -5.98
N ALA A 365 9.43 0.15 -7.15
CA ALA A 365 8.29 -0.65 -7.54
C ALA A 365 8.21 -1.95 -6.71
N VAL A 366 7.01 -2.31 -6.27
CA VAL A 366 6.69 -3.54 -5.55
C VAL A 366 5.44 -4.18 -6.15
N GLY A 367 5.35 -5.51 -6.10
CA GLY A 367 4.27 -6.26 -6.75
C GLY A 367 4.44 -6.34 -8.27
N GLY A 368 3.40 -6.69 -9.02
CA GLY A 368 3.52 -6.98 -10.45
C GLY A 368 4.40 -8.20 -10.74
N SER A 369 4.98 -8.22 -11.93
CA SER A 369 5.71 -9.36 -12.49
C SER A 369 7.01 -8.95 -13.19
N GLY A 370 8.06 -9.76 -13.01
CA GLY A 370 9.32 -9.57 -13.71
C GLY A 370 10.03 -8.23 -13.42
N SER A 371 10.66 -7.66 -14.44
CA SER A 371 11.39 -6.39 -14.37
C SER A 371 10.47 -5.17 -14.55
N TYR A 372 10.86 -4.02 -14.00
CA TYR A 372 10.11 -2.78 -14.12
C TYR A 372 10.79 -1.75 -15.02
N ASN A 373 9.99 -1.04 -15.80
CA ASN A 373 10.35 0.18 -16.51
C ASN A 373 9.76 1.38 -15.75
N TYR A 374 10.55 2.43 -15.59
CA TYR A 374 10.13 3.68 -14.95
C TYR A 374 10.05 4.77 -16.02
N LEU A 375 9.09 5.67 -15.88
CA LEU A 375 8.91 6.80 -16.77
C LEU A 375 8.48 8.02 -15.95
N TRP A 376 9.45 8.90 -15.66
CA TRP A 376 9.21 10.11 -14.88
C TRP A 376 8.85 11.27 -15.82
N ASN A 377 7.81 12.03 -15.47
CA ASN A 377 7.38 13.25 -16.19
C ASN A 377 7.34 13.09 -17.72
N GLY A 378 6.80 11.97 -18.23
CA GLY A 378 6.72 11.72 -19.67
C GLY A 378 8.01 11.19 -20.32
N GLY A 379 8.95 10.66 -19.53
CA GLY A 379 10.18 10.03 -20.02
C GLY A 379 11.44 10.88 -19.92
N GLN A 380 11.45 11.87 -19.04
CA GLN A 380 12.66 12.63 -18.73
C GLN A 380 13.72 11.75 -18.06
N GLU A 381 13.29 10.78 -17.25
CA GLU A 381 14.16 9.78 -16.60
C GLU A 381 13.51 8.40 -16.66
N THR A 382 14.33 7.34 -16.73
CA THR A 382 13.86 5.94 -16.87
C THR A 382 14.39 4.97 -15.82
N GLY A 383 15.05 5.48 -14.78
CA GLY A 383 15.56 4.70 -13.64
C GLY A 383 14.65 4.75 -12.41
N PRO A 384 14.99 4.01 -11.34
CA PRO A 384 14.28 4.06 -10.06
C PRO A 384 14.52 5.37 -9.29
N ALA A 385 15.39 6.26 -9.79
CA ALA A 385 15.66 7.58 -9.25
C ALA A 385 15.45 8.63 -10.33
N ALA A 386 14.88 9.77 -9.95
CA ALA A 386 14.79 10.95 -10.79
C ALA A 386 15.40 12.16 -10.10
N PHE A 387 16.05 12.97 -10.91
CA PHE A 387 16.63 14.26 -10.54
C PHE A 387 15.94 15.33 -11.38
N GLN A 388 16.21 16.58 -11.05
CA GLN A 388 15.64 17.74 -11.75
C GLN A 388 14.11 17.80 -11.66
N LEU A 389 13.55 17.34 -10.54
CA LEU A 389 12.12 17.47 -10.28
C LEU A 389 11.80 18.91 -9.89
N CYS A 390 10.68 19.43 -10.38
CA CYS A 390 10.25 20.81 -10.12
C CYS A 390 9.29 20.87 -8.92
N ALA A 391 9.08 22.06 -8.36
CA ALA A 391 8.07 22.27 -7.34
C ALA A 391 6.67 22.04 -7.93
N GLY A 392 5.75 21.51 -7.13
CA GLY A 392 4.41 21.12 -7.58
C GLY A 392 4.33 19.66 -8.07
N PRO A 393 3.40 19.35 -8.99
CA PRO A 393 3.09 17.97 -9.38
C PRO A 393 4.20 17.36 -10.23
N ASN A 394 4.62 16.15 -9.85
CA ASN A 394 5.51 15.29 -10.62
C ASN A 394 4.84 13.93 -10.82
N THR A 395 4.96 13.35 -12.00
CA THR A 395 4.33 12.08 -12.37
C THR A 395 5.36 10.98 -12.50
N LEU A 396 5.00 9.78 -12.04
CA LEU A 396 5.74 8.56 -12.29
C LEU A 396 4.79 7.51 -12.85
N GLU A 397 5.14 6.96 -13.99
CA GLU A 397 4.55 5.74 -14.54
C GLU A 397 5.54 4.58 -14.37
N VAL A 398 5.06 3.47 -13.84
CA VAL A 398 5.81 2.21 -13.75
C VAL A 398 5.09 1.14 -14.54
N THR A 399 5.83 0.44 -15.39
CA THR A 399 5.35 -0.69 -16.17
C THR A 399 6.12 -1.93 -15.78
N ASP A 400 5.44 -3.04 -15.50
CA ASP A 400 6.09 -4.33 -15.27
C ASP A 400 6.35 -5.11 -16.58
N ALA A 401 6.90 -6.32 -16.49
CA ALA A 401 7.26 -7.10 -17.68
C ALA A 401 6.03 -7.65 -18.45
N ASN A 402 4.85 -7.66 -17.85
CA ASN A 402 3.58 -8.05 -18.47
C ASN A 402 2.80 -6.84 -19.04
N ASN A 403 3.38 -5.64 -19.00
CA ASN A 403 2.74 -4.37 -19.38
C ASN A 403 1.63 -3.92 -18.43
N CYS A 404 1.66 -4.35 -17.17
CA CYS A 404 0.80 -3.79 -16.14
C CYS A 404 1.30 -2.39 -15.77
N LEU A 405 0.40 -1.40 -15.82
CA LEU A 405 0.73 -0.01 -15.56
C LEU A 405 0.30 0.41 -14.15
N PHE A 406 1.16 1.17 -13.50
CA PHE A 406 0.86 1.94 -12.30
C PHE A 406 1.30 3.38 -12.54
N ASP A 407 0.32 4.29 -12.61
CA ASP A 407 0.53 5.73 -12.73
C ASP A 407 0.27 6.41 -11.38
N THR A 408 1.15 7.33 -11.02
CA THR A 408 1.00 8.12 -9.80
C THR A 408 1.50 9.54 -9.98
N THR A 409 0.90 10.45 -9.23
CA THR A 409 1.31 11.85 -9.14
C THR A 409 1.61 12.18 -7.69
N PHE A 410 2.74 12.81 -7.44
CA PHE A 410 3.12 13.31 -6.12
C PHE A 410 3.54 14.78 -6.21
N PHE A 411 3.58 15.46 -5.06
CA PHE A 411 3.85 16.89 -4.99
C PHE A 411 5.14 17.16 -4.23
N LEU A 412 6.02 17.96 -4.81
CA LEU A 412 7.15 18.56 -4.11
C LEU A 412 6.75 19.96 -3.67
N ASN A 413 6.60 20.15 -2.36
CA ASN A 413 6.16 21.42 -1.80
C ASN A 413 7.38 22.28 -1.44
N VAL A 414 7.34 23.54 -1.86
CA VAL A 414 8.27 24.60 -1.43
C VAL A 414 7.42 25.72 -0.85
N THR A 415 7.81 26.27 0.30
CA THR A 415 7.11 27.41 0.90
C THR A 415 7.69 28.70 0.31
N PRO A 416 6.95 29.46 -0.51
CA PRO A 416 7.45 30.71 -1.07
C PRO A 416 7.70 31.76 0.03
N ILE A 417 8.56 32.74 -0.26
CA ILE A 417 8.80 33.87 0.64
C ILE A 417 7.62 34.83 0.53
N GLU A 418 7.00 35.15 1.65
CA GLU A 418 5.99 36.21 1.77
C GLU A 418 6.58 37.37 2.60
N PRO A 419 6.96 38.51 1.99
CA PRO A 419 7.70 39.56 2.69
C PRO A 419 6.95 40.30 3.80
N ASN A 420 5.61 40.26 3.82
CA ASN A 420 4.77 41.02 4.75
C ASN A 420 5.19 42.51 4.88
N LEU A 421 5.26 43.20 3.75
CA LEU A 421 5.66 44.60 3.68
C LEU A 421 4.62 45.52 4.33
N SER A 422 5.09 46.44 5.17
CA SER A 422 4.34 47.60 5.66
C SER A 422 5.17 48.87 5.51
N PHE A 423 4.54 50.03 5.32
CA PHE A 423 5.25 51.30 5.13
C PHE A 423 4.39 52.50 5.54
N THR A 424 5.05 53.65 5.68
CA THR A 424 4.44 54.94 5.98
C THR A 424 4.92 56.00 5.00
N ASP A 425 3.99 56.82 4.53
CA ASP A 425 4.25 57.90 3.58
C ASP A 425 5.01 59.07 4.23
N ALA A 426 5.59 59.95 3.41
CA ALA A 426 6.28 61.15 3.89
C ALA A 426 5.27 62.18 4.45
N THR A 427 5.63 62.84 5.55
CA THR A 427 4.71 63.75 6.28
C THR A 427 4.49 65.07 5.55
N CYS A 428 5.52 65.58 4.86
CA CYS A 428 5.52 66.87 4.19
C CYS A 428 5.90 66.75 2.72
N PHE A 429 5.44 67.70 1.89
CA PHE A 429 5.92 67.83 0.52
C PHE A 429 7.44 68.08 0.50
N GLY A 430 8.17 67.26 -0.24
CA GLY A 430 9.63 67.27 -0.28
C GLY A 430 10.29 66.66 0.98
N GLY A 431 9.49 66.12 1.90
CA GLY A 431 9.97 65.39 3.07
C GLY A 431 10.49 64.01 2.69
N CYS A 432 11.47 63.53 3.47
CA CYS A 432 12.03 62.19 3.31
C CYS A 432 11.99 61.42 4.63
N ASP A 433 10.86 61.47 5.34
CA ASP A 433 10.67 60.82 6.63
C ASP A 433 9.84 59.53 6.55
N GLY A 434 9.48 59.09 5.35
CA GLY A 434 8.82 57.80 5.14
C GLY A 434 9.65 56.62 5.63
N THR A 435 8.96 55.53 5.99
CA THR A 435 9.59 54.30 6.50
C THR A 435 8.97 53.07 5.87
N ALA A 436 9.71 51.95 5.84
CA ALA A 436 9.20 50.65 5.40
C ALA A 436 9.80 49.53 6.26
N ASP A 437 9.02 48.47 6.48
CA ASP A 437 9.36 47.30 7.27
C ASP A 437 8.86 46.03 6.59
N VAL A 438 9.66 44.96 6.64
CA VAL A 438 9.29 43.63 6.16
C VAL A 438 9.44 42.59 7.27
N ALA A 439 8.44 41.71 7.39
CA ALA A 439 8.43 40.59 8.31
C ALA A 439 8.28 39.26 7.52
N PRO A 440 9.32 38.85 6.77
CA PRO A 440 9.21 37.71 5.85
C PRO A 440 8.86 36.40 6.57
N VAL A 441 7.98 35.61 5.96
CA VAL A 441 7.67 34.22 6.33
C VAL A 441 7.86 33.30 5.12
N GLY A 442 8.01 32.00 5.36
CA GLY A 442 8.30 31.02 4.30
C GLY A 442 9.78 31.00 3.91
N GLY A 443 10.15 30.44 2.75
CA GLY A 443 11.56 30.22 2.39
C GLY A 443 12.33 29.36 3.40
N THR A 444 13.66 29.33 3.27
CA THR A 444 14.55 28.54 4.13
C THR A 444 15.76 29.34 4.60
N GLY A 445 16.12 29.22 5.88
CA GLY A 445 17.35 29.80 6.41
C GLY A 445 17.24 31.27 6.79
N VAL A 446 18.36 31.99 6.67
CA VAL A 446 18.48 33.41 7.07
C VAL A 446 18.17 34.29 5.87
N TYR A 447 17.34 35.32 6.06
CA TYR A 447 17.03 36.28 5.00
C TYR A 447 18.09 37.37 4.88
N SER A 448 18.27 37.86 3.66
CA SER A 448 18.98 39.08 3.32
C SER A 448 18.04 40.04 2.58
N PHE A 449 18.29 41.34 2.72
CA PHE A 449 17.41 42.40 2.24
C PHE A 449 18.18 43.35 1.33
N LEU A 450 17.62 43.65 0.16
CA LEU A 450 18.13 44.66 -0.75
C LEU A 450 17.03 45.65 -1.10
N TRP A 451 17.16 46.87 -0.59
CA TRP A 451 16.27 47.98 -0.91
C TRP A 451 16.80 48.75 -2.11
N ALA A 452 15.91 49.11 -3.04
CA ALA A 452 16.23 49.92 -4.21
C ALA A 452 15.16 51.03 -4.42
N PRO A 453 15.55 52.30 -4.65
CA PRO A 453 16.91 52.85 -4.51
C PRO A 453 17.55 52.57 -3.14
N ALA A 454 18.85 52.80 -2.99
CA ALA A 454 19.51 52.59 -1.70
C ALA A 454 18.96 53.61 -0.67
N PRO A 455 18.38 53.17 0.46
CA PRO A 455 17.80 54.07 1.44
C PRO A 455 18.91 54.80 2.21
N PRO A 456 18.65 56.01 2.75
CA PRO A 456 19.62 56.71 3.59
C PRO A 456 20.01 55.95 4.86
N SER A 457 19.10 55.12 5.38
CA SER A 457 19.30 54.31 6.58
C SER A 457 18.62 52.94 6.46
N GLY A 458 19.24 51.89 7.03
CA GLY A 458 18.65 50.55 7.12
C GLY A 458 18.88 49.62 5.92
N GLN A 459 19.77 49.96 4.97
CA GLN A 459 20.10 49.04 3.88
C GLN A 459 20.65 47.71 4.44
N GLY A 460 20.16 46.59 3.92
CA GLY A 460 20.50 45.26 4.42
C GLY A 460 19.73 44.80 5.67
N THR A 461 18.85 45.64 6.22
CA THR A 461 18.01 45.30 7.39
C THR A 461 16.53 45.19 7.00
N PRO A 462 15.69 44.50 7.79
CA PRO A 462 14.25 44.39 7.51
C PRO A 462 13.49 45.72 7.63
N SER A 463 14.08 46.76 8.24
CA SER A 463 13.45 48.06 8.43
C SER A 463 14.31 49.17 7.84
N VAL A 464 13.70 50.12 7.12
CA VAL A 464 14.35 51.28 6.51
C VAL A 464 13.60 52.56 6.85
N SER A 465 14.33 53.67 6.86
CA SER A 465 13.77 55.01 7.13
C SER A 465 14.50 56.06 6.31
N GLY A 466 13.93 57.25 6.25
CA GLY A 466 14.50 58.33 5.46
C GLY A 466 14.00 58.31 4.00
N LEU A 467 12.87 57.66 3.71
CA LEU A 467 12.40 57.46 2.35
C LEU A 467 11.67 58.72 1.86
N CYS A 468 12.15 59.29 0.75
CA CYS A 468 11.45 60.34 0.02
C CYS A 468 10.29 59.76 -0.80
N ALA A 469 9.35 60.62 -1.19
CA ALA A 469 8.28 60.26 -2.10
C ALA A 469 8.82 59.70 -3.43
N GLY A 470 8.21 58.60 -3.89
CA GLY A 470 8.63 57.90 -5.09
C GLY A 470 8.54 56.37 -5.00
N PRO A 471 8.90 55.68 -6.08
CA PRO A 471 8.87 54.23 -6.14
C PRO A 471 10.06 53.61 -5.39
N TRP A 472 9.77 52.54 -4.63
CA TRP A 472 10.74 51.75 -3.91
C TRP A 472 10.48 50.25 -4.13
N THR A 473 11.53 49.45 -4.02
CA THR A 473 11.44 47.99 -4.06
C THR A 473 12.28 47.38 -2.95
N VAL A 474 11.84 46.24 -2.44
CA VAL A 474 12.63 45.38 -1.56
C VAL A 474 12.73 43.99 -2.17
N THR A 475 13.95 43.50 -2.34
CA THR A 475 14.24 42.10 -2.67
C THR A 475 14.63 41.39 -1.39
N VAL A 476 13.86 40.36 -1.03
CA VAL A 476 14.15 39.48 0.10
C VAL A 476 14.70 38.17 -0.46
N THR A 477 15.90 37.79 -0.05
CA THR A 477 16.54 36.53 -0.48
C THR A 477 16.79 35.64 0.73
N ASP A 478 16.39 34.37 0.66
CA ASP A 478 16.59 33.40 1.74
C ASP A 478 17.98 32.73 1.70
N GLY A 479 18.22 31.79 2.62
CA GLY A 479 19.49 31.08 2.74
C GLY A 479 19.79 30.08 1.63
N ASN A 480 18.78 29.70 0.83
CA ASN A 480 18.95 28.86 -0.36
C ASN A 480 19.21 29.70 -1.62
N GLY A 481 19.14 31.04 -1.51
CA GLY A 481 19.28 31.96 -2.63
C GLY A 481 17.99 32.22 -3.40
N CYS A 482 16.84 31.76 -2.89
CA CYS A 482 15.54 32.07 -3.47
C CYS A 482 15.15 33.49 -3.11
N ASP A 483 14.61 34.25 -4.06
CA ASP A 483 14.24 35.63 -3.82
C ASP A 483 12.77 35.97 -4.14
N THR A 484 12.32 37.09 -3.57
CA THR A 484 11.03 37.69 -3.89
C THR A 484 11.19 39.20 -3.82
N THR A 485 10.77 39.89 -4.89
CA THR A 485 10.83 41.35 -4.97
C THR A 485 9.44 41.95 -4.93
N VAL A 486 9.24 42.91 -4.02
CA VAL A 486 7.98 43.66 -3.88
C VAL A 486 8.25 45.13 -4.15
N ALA A 487 7.39 45.74 -4.97
CA ALA A 487 7.41 47.17 -5.23
C ALA A 487 6.33 47.89 -4.42
N PHE A 488 6.64 49.10 -3.96
CA PHE A 488 5.73 50.00 -3.27
C PHE A 488 6.06 51.46 -3.64
N THR A 489 5.23 52.39 -3.20
CA THR A 489 5.42 53.83 -3.46
C THR A 489 5.16 54.58 -2.19
N ILE A 490 6.13 55.41 -1.80
CA ILE A 490 5.98 56.38 -0.72
C ILE A 490 5.33 57.60 -1.35
N ASN A 491 4.19 58.01 -0.83
CA ASN A 491 3.50 59.23 -1.25
C ASN A 491 3.92 60.41 -0.36
N GLU A 492 3.56 61.61 -0.78
CA GLU A 492 3.66 62.85 -0.01
C GLU A 492 2.40 63.69 -0.24
N PRO A 493 2.04 64.59 0.70
CA PRO A 493 0.95 65.53 0.49
C PRO A 493 1.30 66.54 -0.61
N ALA A 494 0.28 67.17 -1.19
CA ALA A 494 0.48 68.32 -2.06
C ALA A 494 1.10 69.50 -1.27
N PRO A 495 1.92 70.36 -1.92
CA PRO A 495 2.52 71.50 -1.24
C PRO A 495 1.47 72.49 -0.75
N ILE A 496 1.79 73.25 0.30
CA ILE A 496 1.01 74.42 0.70
C ILE A 496 1.20 75.50 -0.38
N GLU A 497 0.13 75.86 -1.08
CA GLU A 497 0.09 76.93 -2.09
C GLU A 497 -0.46 78.22 -1.46
N PRO A 498 0.37 79.21 -1.11
CA PRO A 498 -0.06 80.32 -0.24
C PRO A 498 -1.03 81.33 -0.86
N ASN A 499 -1.13 81.39 -2.19
CA ASN A 499 -1.94 82.36 -2.95
C ASN A 499 -1.85 83.81 -2.44
N PRO A 500 -0.65 84.43 -2.42
CA PRO A 500 -0.45 85.73 -1.79
C PRO A 500 -1.04 86.89 -2.60
N SER A 501 -1.57 87.89 -1.89
CA SER A 501 -2.00 89.18 -2.44
C SER A 501 -1.67 90.32 -1.47
N GLN A 502 -1.38 91.52 -1.99
CA GLN A 502 -1.06 92.68 -1.17
C GLN A 502 -1.61 93.98 -1.74
N VAL A 503 -1.72 94.98 -0.86
CA VAL A 503 -2.01 96.38 -1.18
C VAL A 503 -0.95 97.22 -0.50
N ASP A 504 -0.25 98.04 -1.29
CA ASP A 504 0.80 98.95 -0.82
C ASP A 504 0.22 100.09 0.05
N ALA A 505 1.09 100.71 0.85
CA ALA A 505 0.71 101.85 1.66
C ALA A 505 0.46 103.09 0.78
N SER A 506 -0.53 103.91 1.12
CA SER A 506 -0.94 105.06 0.32
C SER A 506 0.06 106.23 0.38
N CYS A 507 0.94 106.27 1.38
CA CYS A 507 1.96 107.29 1.59
C CYS A 507 3.11 106.77 2.47
N GLY A 508 4.31 107.35 2.36
CA GLY A 508 5.52 106.87 3.05
C GLY A 508 5.46 106.84 4.59
N ASP A 509 4.65 107.70 5.21
CA ASP A 509 4.47 107.77 6.67
C ASP A 509 3.13 107.17 7.15
N VAL A 510 2.37 106.53 6.25
CA VAL A 510 1.07 105.92 6.56
C VAL A 510 1.22 104.40 6.53
N CYS A 511 0.66 103.73 7.53
CA CYS A 511 0.65 102.28 7.63
C CYS A 511 -0.76 101.77 7.33
N ASP A 512 -1.21 101.92 6.09
CA ASP A 512 -2.53 101.46 5.62
C ASP A 512 -2.44 100.32 4.58
N GLY A 513 -1.23 99.80 4.34
CA GLY A 513 -1.01 98.61 3.51
C GLY A 513 -1.62 97.36 4.13
N SER A 514 -1.79 96.32 3.31
CA SER A 514 -2.30 95.01 3.75
C SER A 514 -1.69 93.87 2.95
N ALA A 515 -1.58 92.69 3.58
CA ALA A 515 -1.15 91.46 2.95
C ALA A 515 -2.10 90.33 3.34
N THR A 516 -2.47 89.48 2.38
CA THR A 516 -3.41 88.38 2.57
C THR A 516 -2.86 87.12 1.88
N VAL A 517 -3.03 85.97 2.53
CA VAL A 517 -2.76 84.64 1.97
C VAL A 517 -4.06 83.83 1.96
N GLY A 518 -4.17 82.88 1.03
CA GLY A 518 -5.32 81.98 0.93
C GLY A 518 -4.85 80.57 0.62
N PRO A 519 -4.23 79.86 1.59
CA PRO A 519 -3.53 78.62 1.32
C PRO A 519 -4.41 77.51 0.74
N THR A 520 -3.93 76.85 -0.32
CA THR A 520 -4.52 75.64 -0.94
C THR A 520 -3.50 74.50 -1.01
N GLY A 521 -3.89 73.35 -1.57
CA GLY A 521 -3.01 72.20 -1.80
C GLY A 521 -2.97 71.20 -0.64
N SER A 522 -2.39 71.58 0.50
CA SER A 522 -2.34 70.72 1.70
C SER A 522 -3.72 70.58 2.39
N PRO A 523 -4.01 69.49 3.14
CA PRO A 523 -5.33 69.26 3.72
C PRO A 523 -5.78 70.29 4.77
N GLY A 524 -4.85 70.95 5.46
CA GLY A 524 -5.16 71.88 6.55
C GLY A 524 -5.74 71.19 7.80
N PRO A 525 -6.18 71.95 8.82
CA PRO A 525 -6.30 73.41 8.90
C PRO A 525 -4.95 74.14 8.98
N PHE A 526 -4.96 75.45 8.66
CA PHE A 526 -3.75 76.27 8.63
C PHE A 526 -3.68 77.28 9.78
N SER A 527 -2.49 77.44 10.37
CA SER A 527 -2.14 78.51 11.30
C SER A 527 -1.14 79.49 10.68
N TYR A 528 -1.16 80.74 11.16
CA TYR A 528 -0.42 81.85 10.56
C TYR A 528 0.45 82.56 11.59
N PHE A 529 1.70 82.85 11.25
CA PHE A 529 2.59 83.65 12.07
C PHE A 529 3.26 84.75 11.23
N TRP A 530 2.94 86.00 11.54
CA TRP A 530 3.51 87.17 10.85
C TRP A 530 4.72 87.71 11.62
N ASP A 531 5.78 88.03 10.88
CA ASP A 531 7.03 88.63 11.38
C ASP A 531 7.50 89.80 10.47
N PRO A 532 7.68 91.02 11.01
CA PRO A 532 7.40 91.42 12.39
C PRO A 532 5.89 91.32 12.75
N PRO A 533 5.52 91.26 14.04
CA PRO A 533 4.13 91.21 14.45
C PRO A 533 3.35 92.42 13.91
N PRO A 534 2.29 92.23 13.11
CA PRO A 534 1.56 93.33 12.50
C PRO A 534 0.71 94.05 13.56
N PRO A 535 0.41 95.34 13.37
CA PRO A 535 -0.49 96.07 14.28
C PRO A 535 -1.89 95.45 14.37
N ALA A 536 -2.36 94.80 13.30
CA ALA A 536 -3.61 94.04 13.28
C ALA A 536 -3.50 92.82 12.36
N GLY A 537 -4.09 91.69 12.77
CA GLY A 537 -4.19 90.46 11.96
C GLY A 537 -3.19 89.34 12.27
N GLN A 538 -2.40 89.45 13.36
CA GLN A 538 -1.53 88.35 13.80
C GLN A 538 -2.34 87.08 14.07
N GLY A 539 -1.86 85.92 13.63
CA GLY A 539 -2.58 84.65 13.77
C GLY A 539 -3.69 84.42 12.74
N THR A 540 -3.88 85.32 11.78
CA THR A 540 -4.94 85.23 10.76
C THR A 540 -4.38 85.29 9.34
N GLU A 541 -5.20 84.92 8.36
CA GLU A 541 -4.84 84.90 6.93
C GLU A 541 -4.58 86.30 6.33
N GLN A 542 -4.99 87.37 7.02
CA GLN A 542 -4.84 88.76 6.59
C GLN A 542 -4.20 89.64 7.67
N ALA A 543 -3.09 90.29 7.32
CA ALA A 543 -2.48 91.35 8.12
C ALA A 543 -2.80 92.73 7.52
N THR A 544 -3.16 93.69 8.37
CA THR A 544 -3.52 95.05 7.95
C THR A 544 -2.77 96.09 8.77
N GLN A 545 -2.83 97.33 8.31
CA GLN A 545 -2.09 98.45 8.90
C GLN A 545 -0.57 98.28 8.76
N LEU A 546 -0.13 97.72 7.64
CA LEU A 546 1.28 97.47 7.36
C LEU A 546 1.92 98.75 6.82
N CYS A 547 3.03 99.17 7.44
CA CYS A 547 3.88 100.23 6.90
C CYS A 547 4.73 99.69 5.74
N ALA A 548 5.28 100.59 4.93
CA ALA A 548 6.23 100.22 3.90
C ALA A 548 7.43 99.45 4.50
N GLY A 549 7.77 98.31 3.91
CA GLY A 549 8.78 97.41 4.43
C GLY A 549 8.50 95.94 4.13
N THR A 550 9.36 95.08 4.67
CA THR A 550 9.29 93.62 4.47
C THR A 550 8.53 92.95 5.59
N TRP A 551 7.55 92.13 5.22
CA TRP A 551 6.72 91.35 6.13
C TRP A 551 6.72 89.88 5.70
N ASN A 552 6.96 88.96 6.61
CA ASN A 552 6.90 87.53 6.33
C ASN A 552 5.67 86.93 7.03
N VAL A 553 5.01 85.97 6.38
CA VAL A 553 4.03 85.09 7.02
C VAL A 553 4.48 83.65 6.87
N THR A 554 4.60 82.94 7.99
CA THR A 554 4.73 81.50 8.02
C THR A 554 3.35 80.88 8.14
N ILE A 555 3.00 80.02 7.18
CA ILE A 555 1.75 79.26 7.12
C ILE A 555 2.10 77.83 7.52
N THR A 556 1.48 77.31 8.55
CA THR A 556 1.70 75.93 9.05
C THR A 556 0.42 75.13 8.88
N ASP A 557 0.51 73.92 8.30
CA ASP A 557 -0.55 72.93 8.34
C ASP A 557 -0.53 72.25 9.72
N ASP A 558 -1.57 72.47 10.53
CA ASP A 558 -1.63 71.96 11.90
C ASP A 558 -1.83 70.43 11.95
N GLY A 559 -2.28 69.81 10.86
CA GLY A 559 -2.48 68.36 10.77
C GLY A 559 -1.17 67.59 10.54
N THR A 560 -0.24 68.16 9.79
CA THR A 560 1.06 67.54 9.45
C THR A 560 2.26 68.21 10.11
N GLY A 561 2.11 69.45 10.58
CA GLY A 561 3.19 70.27 11.13
C GLY A 561 4.10 70.90 10.07
N CYS A 562 3.80 70.72 8.78
CA CYS A 562 4.57 71.27 7.67
C CYS A 562 4.30 72.76 7.51
N ASP A 563 5.33 73.55 7.15
CA ASP A 563 5.18 74.99 6.96
C ASP A 563 5.74 75.51 5.62
N THR A 564 5.31 76.71 5.27
CA THR A 564 5.87 77.51 4.17
C THR A 564 5.88 78.96 4.58
N THR A 565 6.90 79.72 4.14
CA THR A 565 7.01 81.15 4.47
C THR A 565 6.93 81.99 3.21
N VAL A 566 6.05 82.99 3.24
CA VAL A 566 5.88 83.97 2.16
C VAL A 566 6.41 85.32 2.62
N GLN A 567 7.12 86.01 1.73
CA GLN A 567 7.55 87.38 1.93
C GLN A 567 6.68 88.36 1.12
N PHE A 568 6.27 89.43 1.78
CA PHE A 568 5.63 90.60 1.21
C PHE A 568 6.56 91.80 1.33
N ILE A 569 6.59 92.65 0.30
CA ILE A 569 7.29 93.94 0.31
C ILE A 569 6.21 94.98 0.10
N ILE A 570 5.78 95.64 1.16
CA ILE A 570 4.81 96.73 1.08
C ILE A 570 5.56 97.97 0.64
N ASP A 571 5.21 98.50 -0.53
CA ASP A 571 5.80 99.74 -1.04
C ASP A 571 5.00 100.96 -0.53
N ALA A 572 5.58 102.14 -0.73
CA ALA A 572 4.87 103.41 -0.60
C ALA A 572 5.27 104.35 -1.76
N PRO A 573 4.40 105.28 -2.17
CA PRO A 573 4.76 106.30 -3.14
C PRO A 573 6.02 107.06 -2.73
N PRO A 574 6.87 107.49 -3.69
CA PRO A 574 8.05 108.27 -3.38
C PRO A 574 7.66 109.56 -2.65
N VAL A 575 8.45 109.91 -1.63
CA VAL A 575 8.27 111.15 -0.87
C VAL A 575 8.32 112.33 -1.85
N ILE A 576 7.32 113.21 -1.80
CA ILE A 576 7.37 114.47 -2.54
C ILE A 576 8.44 115.31 -1.86
N ASP A 577 9.62 115.38 -2.47
CA ASP A 577 10.70 116.27 -2.04
C ASP A 577 10.27 117.72 -2.34
N PRO A 578 10.00 118.57 -1.33
CA PRO A 578 9.76 119.97 -1.58
C PRO A 578 11.10 120.60 -1.95
N VAL A 579 11.47 120.56 -3.24
CA VAL A 579 12.61 121.33 -3.75
C VAL A 579 12.36 122.81 -3.43
N PRO A 580 13.28 123.48 -2.70
CA PRO A 580 13.14 124.89 -2.33
C PRO A 580 13.28 125.86 -3.49
#